data_AF-A0A7S8HY85-F1
#
_entry.id   AF-A0A7S8HY85-F1
#
_cell.length_a   1.000
_cell.length_b   1.000
_cell.length_c   1.000
_cell.angle_alpha   90.00
_cell.angle_beta   90.00
_cell.angle_gamma   90.00
#
_symmetry.space_group_name_H-M   'P 1'
#
loop_
_entity.id
_entity.type
_entity.pdbx_description
1 polymer ?
#
loop_
_entity_poly.entity_id
_entity_poly.type
_entity_poly.pdbx_seq_one_letter_code
_entity_poly.pdbx_strand_id
1 'polypeptide(L)'
;MTSTGDPPPIAPIAIEGPTAKEVLIEANKARLETFLQDLPTLYQQARLENASYLGRKWLGVLPTKKTLSFADSEITEALRSRLFYPVKPPSLPCSSCGAIVAFQHEDTCKGAARRWIARHDTVVRAFYRALASEPTLEVQKEPLVDKATSLRADIAVTIGNSRYFYDIQIVAIAKDSARSDPYETLREAAEEKRRKYRALGAFFQPIIISSGGLMELETAKTYRKLQDLVGPVAAAQLDSSIALALIRTRAISAASISKEAPRGIASSLWNPSRRDP
;
A
#
# COMPACT_ATOMS: atom_id res chain seq x y z
N MET A 1 -61.13 -43.06 44.26
CA MET A 1 -59.94 -43.14 43.40
C MET A 1 -60.30 -42.56 42.04
N THR A 2 -59.94 -41.31 41.79
CA THR A 2 -59.83 -40.74 40.43
C THR A 2 -58.77 -39.66 40.49
N SER A 3 -57.59 -40.03 40.01
CA SER A 3 -56.40 -39.20 39.85
C SER A 3 -56.69 -38.10 38.82
N THR A 4 -56.63 -36.84 39.24
CA THR A 4 -56.53 -35.69 38.34
C THR A 4 -55.06 -35.50 38.00
N GLY A 5 -54.65 -36.05 36.85
CA GLY A 5 -53.30 -35.84 36.32
C GLY A 5 -53.12 -34.40 35.85
N ASP A 6 -52.08 -33.73 36.33
CA ASP A 6 -51.68 -32.42 35.84
C ASP A 6 -51.32 -32.47 34.35
N PRO A 7 -51.58 -31.40 33.57
CA PRO A 7 -51.20 -31.34 32.18
C PRO A 7 -49.67 -31.34 32.04
N PRO A 8 -49.12 -31.95 30.98
CA PRO A 8 -47.67 -32.01 30.80
C PRO A 8 -47.09 -30.60 30.62
N PRO A 9 -45.86 -30.35 31.10
CA PRO A 9 -45.21 -29.06 30.94
C PRO A 9 -44.99 -28.77 29.46
N ILE A 10 -45.44 -27.58 29.02
CA ILE A 10 -45.22 -27.06 27.67
C ILE A 10 -43.70 -26.89 27.51
N ALA A 11 -43.10 -27.67 26.61
CA ALA A 11 -41.68 -27.53 26.27
C ALA A 11 -41.44 -26.11 25.73
N PRO A 12 -40.35 -25.43 26.15
CA PRO A 12 -40.04 -24.10 25.63
C PRO A 12 -39.87 -24.18 24.11
N ILE A 13 -40.67 -23.40 23.39
CA ILE A 13 -40.57 -23.25 21.93
C ILE A 13 -39.18 -22.68 21.66
N ALA A 14 -38.29 -23.49 21.09
CA ALA A 14 -37.04 -22.99 20.55
C ALA A 14 -37.38 -22.00 19.44
N ILE A 15 -36.96 -20.74 19.59
CA ILE A 15 -37.11 -19.74 18.54
C ILE A 15 -36.09 -20.12 17.45
N GLU A 16 -36.51 -20.95 16.49
CA GLU A 16 -35.71 -21.39 15.34
C GLU A 16 -35.64 -20.30 14.25
N GLY A 17 -35.28 -19.08 14.64
CA GLY A 17 -35.15 -17.94 13.72
C GLY A 17 -33.82 -17.21 13.92
N PRO A 18 -33.26 -16.63 12.84
CA PRO A 18 -32.10 -15.77 12.98
C PRO A 18 -32.44 -14.61 13.91
N THR A 19 -31.53 -14.34 14.83
CA THR A 19 -31.63 -13.21 15.75
C THR A 19 -31.69 -11.89 14.96
N ALA A 20 -32.29 -10.85 15.55
CA ALA A 20 -32.31 -9.52 14.92
C ALA A 20 -30.90 -9.01 14.55
N LYS A 21 -29.88 -9.40 15.32
CA LYS A 21 -28.47 -9.12 15.02
C LYS A 21 -28.00 -9.80 13.74
N GLU A 22 -28.33 -11.07 13.54
CA GLU A 22 -27.95 -11.82 12.33
C GLU A 22 -28.64 -11.25 11.09
N VAL A 23 -29.92 -10.90 11.20
CA VAL A 23 -30.66 -10.24 10.11
C VAL A 23 -30.01 -8.90 9.73
N LEU A 24 -29.62 -8.08 10.72
CA LEU A 24 -28.94 -6.80 10.48
C LEU A 24 -27.54 -6.98 9.87
N ILE A 25 -26.79 -7.99 10.31
CA ILE A 25 -25.48 -8.31 9.72
C ILE A 25 -25.65 -8.68 8.25
N GLU A 26 -26.62 -9.54 7.93
CA GLU A 26 -26.84 -10.01 6.57
C GLU A 26 -27.33 -8.89 5.64
N ALA A 27 -28.27 -8.06 6.11
CA ALA A 27 -28.73 -6.88 5.39
C ALA A 27 -27.57 -5.89 5.11
N ASN A 28 -26.66 -5.70 6.08
CA ASN A 28 -25.49 -4.84 5.89
C ASN A 28 -24.46 -5.43 4.92
N LYS A 29 -24.25 -6.76 4.94
CA LYS A 29 -23.38 -7.44 3.96
C LYS A 29 -23.92 -7.27 2.54
N ALA A 30 -25.20 -7.55 2.33
CA ALA A 30 -25.84 -7.40 1.02
C ALA A 30 -25.72 -5.95 0.52
N ARG A 31 -26.03 -4.97 1.38
CA ARG A 31 -25.88 -3.54 1.04
C ARG A 31 -24.42 -3.17 0.72
N LEU A 32 -23.46 -3.72 1.46
CA LEU A 32 -22.04 -3.49 1.20
C LEU A 32 -21.63 -4.10 -0.14
N GLU A 33 -22.06 -5.32 -0.46
CA GLU A 33 -21.75 -5.97 -1.74
C GLU A 33 -22.27 -5.17 -2.93
N THR A 34 -23.51 -4.69 -2.89
CA THR A 34 -24.07 -3.81 -3.92
C THR A 34 -23.23 -2.53 -4.06
N PHE A 35 -22.92 -1.85 -2.95
CA PHE A 35 -22.11 -0.64 -2.98
C PHE A 35 -20.71 -0.86 -3.56
N LEU A 36 -20.11 -2.03 -3.31
CA LEU A 36 -18.79 -2.37 -3.84
C LEU A 36 -18.80 -2.67 -5.34
N GLN A 37 -19.88 -3.24 -5.85
CA GLN A 37 -20.05 -3.49 -7.29
C GLN A 37 -20.22 -2.18 -8.08
N ASP A 38 -20.89 -1.19 -7.50
CA ASP A 38 -21.14 0.13 -8.12
C ASP A 38 -19.91 1.06 -8.09
N LEU A 39 -18.90 0.71 -7.29
CA LEU A 39 -17.72 1.55 -7.11
C LEU A 39 -16.86 1.57 -8.39
N PRO A 40 -16.41 2.73 -8.91
CA PRO A 40 -15.55 2.73 -10.08
C PRO A 40 -14.22 2.01 -9.82
N THR A 41 -13.63 1.40 -10.85
CA THR A 41 -12.44 0.54 -10.74
C THR A 41 -11.32 1.17 -9.90
N LEU A 42 -10.96 2.43 -10.14
CA LEU A 42 -9.91 3.13 -9.38
C LEU A 42 -10.17 3.17 -7.87
N TYR A 43 -11.43 3.33 -7.46
CA TYR A 43 -11.80 3.32 -6.05
C TYR A 43 -11.76 1.90 -5.46
N GLN A 44 -12.12 0.88 -6.25
CA GLN A 44 -11.99 -0.51 -5.82
C GLN A 44 -10.51 -0.87 -5.58
N GLN A 45 -9.64 -0.47 -6.50
CA GLN A 45 -8.19 -0.66 -6.40
C GLN A 45 -7.61 0.05 -5.18
N ALA A 46 -7.99 1.32 -4.97
CA ALA A 46 -7.58 2.10 -3.82
C ALA A 46 -8.06 1.50 -2.50
N ARG A 47 -9.31 1.04 -2.45
CA ARG A 47 -9.86 0.32 -1.29
C ARG A 47 -9.02 -0.91 -0.98
N LEU A 48 -8.66 -1.69 -1.99
CA LEU A 48 -7.86 -2.90 -1.83
C LEU A 48 -6.47 -2.59 -1.27
N GLU A 49 -5.78 -1.56 -1.78
CA GLU A 49 -4.52 -1.09 -1.20
C GLU A 49 -4.70 -0.61 0.24
N ASN A 50 -5.69 0.23 0.49
CA ASN A 50 -5.97 0.79 1.81
C ASN A 50 -6.33 -0.31 2.83
N ALA A 51 -6.97 -1.40 2.42
CA ALA A 51 -7.30 -2.52 3.31
C ALA A 51 -6.14 -3.52 3.48
N SER A 52 -5.16 -3.50 2.57
CA SER A 52 -4.03 -4.43 2.54
C SER A 52 -3.22 -4.44 3.85
N TYR A 53 -2.45 -5.52 4.05
CA TYR A 53 -1.63 -5.69 5.24
C TYR A 53 -0.73 -4.49 5.49
N LEU A 54 0.11 -4.10 4.52
CA LEU A 54 1.02 -2.96 4.69
C LEU A 54 0.29 -1.61 4.56
N GLY A 55 -0.74 -1.51 3.70
CA GLY A 55 -1.44 -0.26 3.46
C GLY A 55 -2.13 0.32 4.69
N ARG A 56 -2.60 -0.52 5.63
CA ARG A 56 -3.18 -0.06 6.91
C ARG A 56 -2.20 0.13 8.05
N LYS A 57 -0.99 -0.44 7.95
CA LYS A 57 -0.05 -0.50 9.08
C LYS A 57 0.36 0.86 9.61
N TRP A 58 0.51 1.87 8.74
CA TRP A 58 0.93 3.20 9.17
C TRP A 58 -0.04 3.87 10.15
N LEU A 59 -1.33 3.51 10.15
CA LEU A 59 -2.33 4.07 11.07
C LEU A 59 -2.05 3.69 12.54
N GLY A 60 -1.40 2.55 12.76
CA GLY A 60 -1.04 2.06 14.10
C GLY A 60 0.36 2.44 14.55
N VAL A 61 1.12 3.17 13.72
CA VAL A 61 2.50 3.53 14.07
C VAL A 61 2.51 4.75 14.98
N LEU A 62 3.03 4.57 16.19
CA LEU A 62 3.20 5.66 17.14
C LEU A 62 4.41 6.54 16.74
N PRO A 63 4.26 7.88 16.69
CA PRO A 63 5.34 8.79 16.28
C PRO A 63 6.35 9.05 17.41
N THR A 64 6.90 7.98 18.01
CA THR A 64 7.86 8.07 19.14
C THR A 64 9.24 8.57 18.72
N LYS A 65 9.51 8.63 17.41
CA LYS A 65 10.75 9.13 16.80
C LYS A 65 10.41 10.01 15.61
N LYS A 66 11.23 11.03 15.34
CA LYS A 66 11.06 11.95 14.18
C LYS A 66 11.00 11.22 12.83
N THR A 67 11.65 10.07 12.70
CA THR A 67 11.58 9.25 11.48
C THR A 67 10.22 8.60 11.26
N LEU A 68 9.46 8.40 12.34
CA LEU A 68 8.13 7.80 12.35
C LEU A 68 7.00 8.83 12.30
N SER A 69 7.29 10.12 12.52
CA SER A 69 6.29 11.19 12.48
C SER A 69 6.02 11.66 11.05
N PHE A 70 4.78 12.00 10.75
CA PHE A 70 4.40 12.74 9.55
C PHE A 70 4.27 14.23 9.82
N ALA A 71 4.51 15.05 8.80
CA ALA A 71 4.09 16.45 8.81
C ALA A 71 2.56 16.54 8.61
N ASP A 72 1.94 17.64 9.04
CA ASP A 72 0.49 17.83 8.93
C ASP A 72 -0.02 17.71 7.49
N SER A 73 0.75 18.22 6.52
CA SER A 73 0.44 18.07 5.09
C SER A 73 0.52 16.61 4.64
N GLU A 74 1.47 15.83 5.16
CA GLU A 74 1.59 14.41 4.85
C GLU A 74 0.41 13.61 5.44
N ILE A 75 0.01 13.90 6.68
CA ILE A 75 -1.17 13.28 7.33
C ILE A 75 -2.44 13.64 6.56
N THR A 76 -2.62 14.91 6.20
CA THR A 76 -3.79 15.39 5.47
C THR A 76 -3.97 14.64 4.16
N GLU A 77 -2.92 14.55 3.34
CA GLU A 77 -3.00 13.85 2.06
C GLU A 77 -3.10 12.33 2.22
N ALA A 78 -2.47 11.75 3.25
CA ALA A 78 -2.63 10.34 3.57
C ALA A 78 -4.08 9.99 3.93
N LEU A 79 -4.74 10.83 4.74
CA LEU A 79 -6.15 10.66 5.10
C LEU A 79 -7.07 10.92 3.91
N ARG A 80 -6.81 11.93 3.07
CA ARG A 80 -7.56 12.15 1.82
C ARG A 80 -7.55 10.91 0.93
N SER A 81 -6.37 10.31 0.73
CA SER A 81 -6.23 9.06 -0.04
C SER A 81 -7.03 7.89 0.57
N ARG A 82 -7.14 7.82 1.90
CA ARG A 82 -7.99 6.80 2.55
C ARG A 82 -9.48 7.05 2.41
N LEU A 83 -9.89 8.31 2.50
CA LEU A 83 -11.28 8.75 2.45
C LEU A 83 -11.80 8.92 1.01
N PHE A 84 -11.01 8.53 0.02
CA PHE A 84 -11.29 8.73 -1.40
C PHE A 84 -11.54 10.18 -1.79
N TYR A 85 -10.94 11.12 -1.05
CA TYR A 85 -11.04 12.53 -1.35
C TYR A 85 -9.94 12.90 -2.35
N PRO A 86 -10.28 13.47 -3.52
CA PRO A 86 -9.27 13.80 -4.52
C PRO A 86 -8.38 14.94 -4.03
N VAL A 87 -7.11 14.92 -4.44
CA VAL A 87 -6.11 15.94 -4.05
C VAL A 87 -6.44 17.34 -4.61
N LYS A 88 -7.27 17.38 -5.65
CA LYS A 88 -7.86 18.60 -6.23
C LYS A 88 -9.31 18.34 -6.64
N PRO A 89 -10.15 19.38 -6.70
CA PRO A 89 -11.46 19.28 -7.34
C PRO A 89 -11.33 18.77 -8.78
N PRO A 90 -12.25 17.90 -9.25
CA PRO A 90 -12.22 17.38 -10.62
C PRO A 90 -12.24 18.47 -11.71
N SER A 91 -12.75 19.66 -11.37
CA SER A 91 -12.80 20.84 -12.25
C SER A 91 -11.44 21.54 -12.42
N LEU A 92 -10.43 21.22 -11.62
CA LEU A 92 -9.12 21.87 -11.66
C LEU A 92 -8.03 20.92 -12.18
N PRO A 93 -7.24 21.34 -13.17
CA PRO A 93 -6.12 20.54 -13.65
C PRO A 93 -5.01 20.45 -12.60
N CYS A 94 -4.16 19.44 -12.75
CA CYS A 94 -2.96 19.25 -11.97
C CYS A 94 -2.02 20.46 -12.14
N SER A 95 -1.59 21.07 -11.03
CA SER A 95 -0.67 22.21 -11.07
C SER A 95 0.70 21.86 -11.68
N SER A 96 1.05 20.57 -11.70
CA SER A 96 2.37 20.11 -12.12
C SER A 96 2.40 19.58 -13.55
N CYS A 97 1.34 18.92 -14.02
CA CYS A 97 1.32 18.30 -15.36
C CYS A 97 0.13 18.71 -16.24
N GLY A 98 -0.77 19.55 -15.75
CA GLY A 98 -1.93 20.05 -16.52
C GLY A 98 -3.05 19.04 -16.79
N ALA A 99 -2.88 17.77 -16.41
CA ALA A 99 -3.90 16.74 -16.60
C ALA A 99 -5.07 16.89 -15.62
N ILE A 100 -6.24 16.36 -15.98
CA ILE A 100 -7.37 16.23 -15.04
C ILE A 100 -6.94 15.31 -13.90
N VAL A 101 -7.15 15.76 -12.66
CA VAL A 101 -6.70 15.04 -11.47
C VAL A 101 -7.72 13.95 -11.14
N ALA A 102 -7.50 12.76 -11.66
CA ALA A 102 -8.18 11.55 -11.21
C ALA A 102 -7.70 11.13 -9.81
N PHE A 103 -8.48 10.27 -9.14
CA PHE A 103 -8.06 9.66 -7.89
C PHE A 103 -6.77 8.81 -8.10
N GLN A 104 -5.81 8.89 -7.16
CA GLN A 104 -4.45 8.33 -7.26
C GLN A 104 -3.53 8.94 -8.35
N HIS A 105 -3.87 10.11 -8.91
CA HIS A 105 -3.00 10.80 -9.88
C HIS A 105 -1.57 11.02 -9.34
N GLU A 106 -1.40 11.17 -8.03
CA GLU A 106 -0.10 11.35 -7.37
C GLU A 106 0.91 10.22 -7.62
N ASP A 107 0.43 9.01 -7.94
CA ASP A 107 1.31 7.87 -8.23
C ASP A 107 1.88 7.88 -9.65
N THR A 108 1.21 8.58 -10.57
CA THR A 108 1.52 8.57 -12.02
C THR A 108 1.97 9.94 -12.54
N CYS A 109 1.65 11.02 -11.82
CA CYS A 109 1.91 12.39 -12.23
C CYS A 109 3.41 12.67 -12.46
N LYS A 110 3.81 12.90 -13.71
CA LYS A 110 5.23 13.10 -14.05
C LYS A 110 5.84 14.34 -13.41
N GLY A 111 5.05 15.41 -13.25
CA GLY A 111 5.48 16.69 -12.69
C GLY A 111 5.38 16.80 -11.17
N ALA A 112 4.73 15.85 -10.50
CA ALA A 112 4.69 15.85 -9.03
C ALA A 112 6.09 15.64 -8.44
N ALA A 113 6.26 16.01 -7.17
CA ALA A 113 7.48 15.76 -6.41
C ALA A 113 7.65 14.26 -6.08
N ARG A 114 7.75 13.43 -7.13
CA ARG A 114 7.78 11.97 -7.04
C ARG A 114 9.07 11.54 -6.37
N ARG A 115 8.93 11.02 -5.16
CA ARG A 115 10.03 10.44 -4.38
C ARG A 115 10.20 8.95 -4.65
N TRP A 116 10.03 8.50 -5.89
CA TRP A 116 10.05 7.09 -6.29
C TRP A 116 11.37 6.35 -5.93
N ILE A 117 12.52 6.93 -6.25
CA ILE A 117 13.84 6.41 -5.87
C ILE A 117 13.96 6.38 -4.34
N ALA A 118 13.68 7.50 -3.66
CA ALA A 118 13.76 7.56 -2.20
C ALA A 118 12.77 6.58 -1.51
N ARG A 119 11.59 6.34 -2.09
CA ARG A 119 10.61 5.35 -1.64
C ARG A 119 11.21 3.96 -1.75
N HIS A 120 11.70 3.60 -2.92
CA HIS A 120 12.38 2.33 -3.19
C HIS A 120 13.54 2.10 -2.21
N ASP A 121 14.48 3.04 -2.13
CA ASP A 121 15.67 2.92 -1.29
C ASP A 121 15.33 2.82 0.20
N THR A 122 14.26 3.48 0.64
CA THR A 122 13.78 3.37 2.02
C THR A 122 13.22 1.98 2.29
N VAL A 123 12.45 1.40 1.35
CA VAL A 123 11.92 0.03 1.45
C VAL A 123 13.07 -0.99 1.43
N VAL A 124 14.00 -0.91 0.47
CA VAL A 124 15.21 -1.76 0.43
C VAL A 124 16.00 -1.68 1.74
N ARG A 125 16.19 -0.46 2.26
CA ARG A 125 16.89 -0.26 3.55
C ARG A 125 16.12 -0.85 4.72
N ALA A 126 14.79 -0.84 4.70
CA ALA A 126 13.98 -1.45 5.74
C ALA A 126 14.17 -2.97 5.75
N PHE A 127 14.09 -3.64 4.60
CA PHE A 127 14.39 -5.06 4.47
C PHE A 127 15.80 -5.39 4.95
N TYR A 128 16.81 -4.66 4.46
CA TYR A 128 18.19 -4.88 4.86
C TYR A 128 18.38 -4.75 6.37
N ARG A 129 17.83 -3.70 7.00
CA ARG A 129 17.99 -3.47 8.44
C ARG A 129 17.32 -4.56 9.27
N ALA A 130 16.16 -5.03 8.86
CA ALA A 130 15.47 -6.12 9.54
C ALA A 130 16.26 -7.42 9.43
N LEU A 131 16.68 -7.79 8.21
CA LEU A 131 17.41 -9.03 7.96
C LEU A 131 18.81 -9.02 8.59
N ALA A 132 19.54 -7.91 8.51
CA ALA A 132 20.86 -7.77 9.11
C ALA A 132 20.82 -7.65 10.64
N SER A 133 19.64 -7.55 11.25
CA SER A 133 19.49 -7.60 12.71
C SER A 133 19.53 -9.03 13.26
N GLU A 134 19.32 -10.03 12.40
CA GLU A 134 19.40 -11.45 12.77
C GLU A 134 20.85 -11.96 12.60
N PRO A 135 21.56 -12.32 13.68
CA PRO A 135 22.98 -12.68 13.61
C PRO A 135 23.28 -13.93 12.79
N THR A 136 22.29 -14.81 12.61
CA THR A 136 22.45 -16.06 11.85
C THR A 136 22.36 -15.87 10.33
N LEU A 137 21.98 -14.68 9.86
CA LEU A 137 21.83 -14.38 8.43
C LEU A 137 23.03 -13.57 7.90
N GLU A 138 23.57 -14.00 6.77
CA GLU A 138 24.48 -13.16 5.99
C GLU A 138 23.66 -12.36 4.98
N VAL A 139 23.71 -11.03 5.07
CA VAL A 139 22.91 -10.13 4.22
C VAL A 139 23.82 -9.18 3.45
N GLN A 140 23.74 -9.20 2.13
CA GLN A 140 24.47 -8.28 1.25
C GLN A 140 23.52 -7.33 0.52
N LYS A 141 23.87 -6.04 0.49
CA LYS A 141 23.20 -5.06 -0.40
C LYS A 141 23.81 -5.07 -1.78
N GLU A 142 22.94 -4.89 -2.76
CA GLU A 142 23.32 -4.74 -4.15
C GLU A 142 24.31 -5.84 -4.62
N PRO A 143 24.06 -7.13 -4.36
CA PRO A 143 24.96 -8.19 -4.79
C PRO A 143 25.05 -8.23 -6.33
N LEU A 144 26.26 -8.47 -6.84
CA LEU A 144 26.46 -8.70 -8.27
C LEU A 144 25.90 -10.08 -8.64
N VAL A 145 24.95 -10.10 -9.56
CA VAL A 145 24.28 -11.32 -10.06
C VAL A 145 24.97 -11.83 -11.32
N ASP A 146 25.25 -10.94 -12.27
CA ASP A 146 25.93 -11.27 -13.51
C ASP A 146 27.00 -10.22 -13.79
N LYS A 147 28.25 -10.68 -13.92
CA LYS A 147 29.41 -9.84 -14.21
C LYS A 147 29.36 -9.25 -15.61
N ALA A 148 28.86 -9.99 -16.60
CA ALA A 148 28.87 -9.57 -17.99
C ALA A 148 27.91 -8.38 -18.21
N THR A 149 26.74 -8.43 -17.59
CA THR A 149 25.72 -7.38 -17.70
C THR A 149 25.79 -6.34 -16.57
N SER A 150 26.71 -6.52 -15.61
CA SER A 150 26.75 -5.74 -14.35
C SER A 150 25.40 -5.73 -13.62
N LEU A 151 24.61 -6.80 -13.78
CA LEU A 151 23.29 -6.93 -13.18
C LEU A 151 23.43 -7.10 -11.67
N ARG A 152 22.71 -6.28 -10.90
CA ARG A 152 22.67 -6.34 -9.43
C ARG A 152 21.22 -6.47 -8.98
N ALA A 153 20.97 -7.36 -8.03
CA ALA A 153 19.72 -7.40 -7.28
C ALA A 153 19.80 -6.41 -6.10
N ASP A 154 18.71 -6.11 -5.39
CA ASP A 154 18.76 -5.19 -4.26
C ASP A 154 19.39 -5.80 -3.01
N ILE A 155 19.06 -7.06 -2.73
CA ILE A 155 19.47 -7.77 -1.51
C ILE A 155 19.79 -9.23 -1.85
N ALA A 156 20.85 -9.77 -1.24
CA ALA A 156 21.03 -11.21 -1.08
C ALA A 156 21.01 -11.59 0.39
N VAL A 157 20.43 -12.76 0.69
CA VAL A 157 20.42 -13.37 2.02
C VAL A 157 20.92 -14.80 1.90
N THR A 158 21.94 -15.15 2.67
CA THR A 158 22.38 -16.54 2.83
C THR A 158 21.62 -17.17 4.00
N ILE A 159 20.89 -18.25 3.72
CA ILE A 159 20.14 -19.03 4.71
C ILE A 159 20.68 -20.47 4.65
N GLY A 160 21.36 -20.90 5.71
CA GLY A 160 22.13 -22.14 5.70
C GLY A 160 23.17 -22.13 4.58
N ASN A 161 23.09 -23.09 3.65
CA ASN A 161 24.03 -23.20 2.52
C ASN A 161 23.49 -22.59 1.22
N SER A 162 22.29 -21.99 1.25
CA SER A 162 21.63 -21.44 0.06
C SER A 162 21.61 -19.92 0.11
N ARG A 163 21.92 -19.31 -1.04
CA ARG A 163 21.92 -17.86 -1.19
C ARG A 163 20.77 -17.41 -2.06
N TYR A 164 19.87 -16.63 -1.49
CA TYR A 164 18.67 -16.11 -2.15
C TYR A 164 18.86 -14.65 -2.53
N PHE A 165 18.31 -14.27 -3.67
CA PHE A 165 18.38 -12.92 -4.22
C PHE A 165 16.98 -12.33 -4.33
N TYR A 166 16.87 -11.07 -3.91
CA TYR A 166 15.62 -10.33 -3.89
C TYR A 166 15.82 -9.00 -4.61
N ASP A 167 14.86 -8.68 -5.46
CA ASP A 167 14.78 -7.40 -6.15
C ASP A 167 13.38 -6.85 -5.93
N ILE A 168 13.34 -5.64 -5.40
CA ILE A 168 12.14 -4.99 -4.87
C ILE A 168 11.61 -4.05 -5.95
N GLN A 169 10.31 -4.08 -6.18
CA GLN A 169 9.66 -3.14 -7.08
C GLN A 169 8.38 -2.59 -6.48
N ILE A 170 8.23 -1.28 -6.59
CA ILE A 170 7.03 -0.57 -6.17
C ILE A 170 6.22 -0.17 -7.40
N VAL A 171 5.00 -0.68 -7.50
CA VAL A 171 4.14 -0.56 -8.70
C VAL A 171 2.97 0.38 -8.44
N ALA A 172 2.78 1.37 -9.30
CA ALA A 172 1.53 2.12 -9.35
C ALA A 172 0.46 1.26 -10.04
N ILE A 173 -0.59 0.86 -9.31
CA ILE A 173 -1.69 0.04 -9.86
C ILE A 173 -2.77 0.89 -10.55
N ALA A 174 -2.77 2.20 -10.36
CA ALA A 174 -3.64 3.15 -11.07
C ALA A 174 -2.99 3.76 -12.33
N LYS A 175 -1.90 3.18 -12.84
CA LYS A 175 -1.29 3.60 -14.11
C LYS A 175 -2.17 3.18 -15.29
N ASP A 176 -2.09 3.92 -16.40
CA ASP A 176 -2.92 3.64 -17.60
C ASP A 176 -2.67 2.22 -18.18
N SER A 177 -1.46 1.69 -18.01
CA SER A 177 -1.10 0.33 -18.43
C SER A 177 -1.42 -0.74 -17.39
N ALA A 178 -2.10 -0.42 -16.29
CA ALA A 178 -2.52 -1.40 -15.30
C ALA A 178 -3.68 -2.24 -15.83
N ARG A 179 -3.75 -3.47 -15.34
CA ARG A 179 -4.91 -4.34 -15.52
C ARG A 179 -6.04 -3.87 -14.62
N SER A 180 -7.27 -4.27 -14.96
CA SER A 180 -8.45 -4.02 -14.13
C SER A 180 -8.28 -4.62 -12.73
N ASP A 181 -7.79 -5.86 -12.66
CA ASP A 181 -7.37 -6.51 -11.42
C ASP A 181 -5.95 -6.05 -11.00
N PRO A 182 -5.80 -5.44 -9.81
CA PRO A 182 -4.50 -5.11 -9.23
C PRO A 182 -3.54 -6.29 -9.14
N TYR A 183 -4.02 -7.49 -8.78
CA TYR A 183 -3.13 -8.63 -8.59
C TYR A 183 -2.48 -9.07 -9.90
N GLU A 184 -3.22 -8.99 -11.01
CA GLU A 184 -2.68 -9.23 -12.35
C GLU A 184 -1.59 -8.22 -12.72
N THR A 185 -1.79 -6.94 -12.40
CA THR A 185 -0.76 -5.89 -12.60
C THR A 185 0.52 -6.19 -11.82
N LEU A 186 0.39 -6.65 -10.57
CA LEU A 186 1.55 -7.01 -9.75
C LEU A 186 2.19 -8.32 -10.22
N ARG A 187 1.41 -9.28 -10.71
CA ARG A 187 1.87 -10.55 -11.28
C ARG A 187 2.71 -10.33 -12.54
N GLU A 188 2.27 -9.47 -13.44
CA GLU A 188 3.04 -9.10 -14.65
C GLU A 188 4.40 -8.48 -14.28
N ALA A 189 4.44 -7.60 -13.27
CA ALA A 189 5.69 -7.03 -12.78
C ALA A 189 6.61 -8.09 -12.16
N ALA A 190 6.05 -9.05 -11.41
CA ALA A 190 6.81 -10.18 -10.87
C ALA A 190 7.41 -11.04 -11.99
N GLU A 191 6.64 -11.36 -13.03
CA GLU A 191 7.07 -12.14 -14.19
C GLU A 191 8.17 -11.42 -14.99
N GLU A 192 8.07 -10.10 -15.16
CA GLU A 192 9.12 -9.29 -15.78
C GLU A 192 10.45 -9.40 -15.00
N LYS A 193 10.39 -9.31 -13.67
CA LYS A 193 11.58 -9.50 -12.82
C LYS A 193 12.12 -10.92 -12.89
N ARG A 194 11.27 -11.95 -12.84
CA ARG A 194 11.72 -13.36 -13.00
C ARG A 194 12.42 -13.57 -14.35
N ARG A 195 11.93 -12.94 -15.42
CA ARG A 195 12.58 -12.98 -16.75
C ARG A 195 13.94 -12.30 -16.74
N LYS A 196 14.05 -11.13 -16.11
CA LYS A 196 15.30 -10.37 -15.95
C LYS A 196 16.35 -11.19 -15.19
N TYR A 197 15.94 -11.87 -14.13
CA TYR A 197 16.82 -12.66 -13.25
C TYR A 197 16.78 -14.17 -13.53
N ARG A 198 16.41 -14.59 -14.76
CA ARG A 198 16.20 -16.00 -15.11
C ARG A 198 17.38 -16.93 -14.79
N ALA A 199 18.61 -16.40 -14.84
CA ALA A 199 19.83 -17.14 -14.57
C ALA A 199 19.93 -17.66 -13.13
N LEU A 200 19.23 -17.01 -12.19
CA LEU A 200 19.21 -17.39 -10.77
C LEU A 200 18.20 -18.51 -10.46
N GLY A 201 17.26 -18.80 -11.38
CA GLY A 201 16.25 -19.84 -11.19
C GLY A 201 15.49 -19.70 -9.86
N ALA A 202 15.42 -20.80 -9.10
CA ALA A 202 14.70 -20.86 -7.82
C ALA A 202 15.33 -20.02 -6.69
N PHE A 203 16.57 -19.55 -6.86
CA PHE A 203 17.25 -18.69 -5.88
C PHE A 203 16.86 -17.22 -5.99
N PHE A 204 16.07 -16.84 -6.99
CA PHE A 204 15.55 -15.48 -7.13
C PHE A 204 14.07 -15.41 -6.77
N GLN A 205 13.71 -14.43 -5.95
CA GLN A 205 12.33 -14.14 -5.57
C GLN A 205 12.06 -12.64 -5.70
N PRO A 206 11.18 -12.20 -6.63
CA PRO A 206 10.82 -10.80 -6.72
C PRO A 206 9.97 -10.38 -5.50
N ILE A 207 10.16 -9.15 -5.04
CA ILE A 207 9.33 -8.54 -3.99
C ILE A 207 8.54 -7.40 -4.62
N ILE A 208 7.29 -7.68 -4.99
CA ILE A 208 6.42 -6.72 -5.69
C ILE A 208 5.37 -6.17 -4.74
N ILE A 209 5.42 -4.85 -4.52
CA ILE A 209 4.50 -4.13 -3.64
C ILE A 209 3.87 -2.98 -4.44
N SER A 210 2.59 -2.71 -4.25
CA SER A 210 1.97 -1.54 -4.85
C SER A 210 2.36 -0.25 -4.11
N SER A 211 2.18 0.91 -4.73
CA SER A 211 2.42 2.21 -4.10
C SER A 211 1.64 2.39 -2.78
N GLY A 212 0.50 1.71 -2.61
CA GLY A 212 -0.34 1.74 -1.41
C GLY A 212 -0.20 0.53 -0.47
N GLY A 213 0.70 -0.40 -0.76
CA GLY A 213 1.05 -1.51 0.16
C GLY A 213 0.37 -2.85 -0.12
N LEU A 214 -0.34 -3.00 -1.24
CA LEU A 214 -0.80 -4.31 -1.71
C LEU A 214 0.42 -5.14 -2.15
N MET A 215 0.47 -6.42 -1.80
CA MET A 215 1.55 -7.31 -2.23
C MET A 215 1.05 -8.29 -3.27
N GLU A 216 1.93 -8.66 -4.20
CA GLU A 216 1.71 -9.83 -5.05
C GLU A 216 1.61 -11.10 -4.19
N LEU A 217 0.90 -12.13 -4.66
CA LEU A 217 0.54 -13.30 -3.87
C LEU A 217 1.76 -14.10 -3.39
N GLU A 218 2.74 -14.36 -4.25
CA GLU A 218 4.00 -14.99 -3.84
C GLU A 218 4.84 -14.08 -2.98
N THR A 219 4.88 -12.78 -3.30
CA THR A 219 5.53 -11.75 -2.48
C THR A 219 4.99 -11.79 -1.05
N ALA A 220 3.68 -11.92 -0.84
CA ALA A 220 3.10 -12.00 0.50
C ALA A 220 3.57 -13.25 1.27
N LYS A 221 3.75 -14.38 0.59
CA LYS A 221 4.29 -15.61 1.19
C LYS A 221 5.77 -15.44 1.54
N THR A 222 6.57 -14.91 0.61
CA THR A 222 7.99 -14.63 0.83
C THR A 222 8.19 -13.61 1.94
N TYR A 223 7.38 -12.55 1.97
CA TYR A 223 7.40 -11.52 3.00
C TYR A 223 7.18 -12.12 4.39
N ARG A 224 6.20 -13.01 4.54
CA ARG A 224 5.96 -13.73 5.79
C ARG A 224 7.17 -14.57 6.20
N LYS A 225 7.75 -15.34 5.28
CA LYS A 225 8.97 -16.12 5.56
C LYS A 225 10.12 -15.22 6.03
N LEU A 226 10.31 -14.06 5.40
CA LEU A 226 11.34 -13.10 5.81
C LEU A 226 11.06 -12.51 7.20
N GLN A 227 9.79 -12.26 7.55
CA GLN A 227 9.39 -11.85 8.90
C GLN A 227 9.69 -12.93 9.94
N ASP A 228 9.41 -14.20 9.62
CA ASP A 228 9.64 -15.33 10.52
C ASP A 228 11.14 -15.50 10.84
N LEU A 229 12.03 -15.14 9.91
CA LEU A 229 13.48 -15.21 10.10
C LEU A 229 14.04 -14.19 11.11
N VAL A 230 13.42 -13.01 11.22
CA VAL A 230 13.98 -11.88 12.00
C VAL A 230 13.30 -11.69 13.36
N GLY A 231 12.30 -12.53 13.66
CA GLY A 231 11.51 -12.44 14.87
C GLY A 231 10.52 -11.27 14.91
N PRO A 232 9.63 -11.25 15.91
CA PRO A 232 8.46 -10.38 15.92
C PRO A 232 8.79 -8.89 16.01
N VAL A 233 9.86 -8.52 16.72
CA VAL A 233 10.25 -7.11 16.92
C VAL A 233 10.77 -6.50 15.62
N ALA A 234 11.72 -7.18 14.96
CA ALA A 234 12.27 -6.70 13.69
C ALA A 234 11.21 -6.76 12.57
N ALA A 235 10.33 -7.76 12.58
CA ALA A 235 9.20 -7.85 11.67
C ALA A 235 8.23 -6.66 11.85
N ALA A 236 7.87 -6.29 13.08
CA ALA A 236 7.02 -5.12 13.34
C ALA A 236 7.68 -3.80 12.91
N GLN A 237 8.99 -3.69 13.10
CA GLN A 237 9.76 -2.54 12.64
C GLN A 237 9.84 -2.47 11.11
N LEU A 238 9.98 -3.63 10.44
CA LEU A 238 9.95 -3.76 8.98
C LEU A 238 8.60 -3.28 8.43
N ASP A 239 7.49 -3.81 8.96
CA ASP A 239 6.12 -3.41 8.61
C ASP A 239 5.95 -1.89 8.68
N SER A 240 6.31 -1.33 9.84
CA SER A 240 6.14 0.10 10.13
C SER A 240 6.98 0.95 9.18
N SER A 241 8.23 0.55 8.93
CA SER A 241 9.15 1.29 8.07
C SER A 241 8.68 1.30 6.62
N ILE A 242 8.21 0.16 6.10
CA ILE A 242 7.68 0.07 4.74
C ILE A 242 6.38 0.85 4.62
N ALA A 243 5.42 0.62 5.51
CA ALA A 243 4.12 1.28 5.47
C ALA A 243 4.25 2.81 5.53
N LEU A 244 5.10 3.33 6.41
CA LEU A 244 5.37 4.76 6.50
C LEU A 244 6.06 5.29 5.23
N ALA A 245 7.01 4.56 4.64
CA ALA A 245 7.70 4.99 3.43
C ALA A 245 6.76 5.10 2.23
N LEU A 246 5.88 4.11 2.06
CA LEU A 246 4.88 4.09 0.99
C LEU A 246 3.93 5.29 1.12
N ILE A 247 3.30 5.47 2.28
CA ILE A 247 2.33 6.55 2.45
C ILE A 247 2.98 7.95 2.45
N ARG A 248 4.17 8.12 3.06
CA ARG A 248 4.84 9.43 3.10
C ARG A 248 5.11 9.94 1.70
N THR A 249 5.66 9.08 0.85
CA THR A 249 6.06 9.49 -0.51
C THR A 249 4.86 9.71 -1.43
N ARG A 250 3.78 8.94 -1.25
CA ARG A 250 2.49 9.21 -1.90
C ARG A 250 1.92 10.56 -1.43
N ALA A 251 1.89 10.81 -0.12
CA ALA A 251 1.39 12.05 0.48
C ALA A 251 2.21 13.29 0.07
N ILE A 252 3.55 13.19 -0.02
CA ILE A 252 4.39 14.28 -0.54
C ILE A 252 4.07 14.58 -2.01
N SER A 253 3.82 13.54 -2.81
CA SER A 253 3.47 13.71 -4.22
C SER A 253 2.10 14.39 -4.35
N ALA A 254 1.10 13.94 -3.58
CA ALA A 254 -0.21 14.56 -3.47
C ALA A 254 -0.13 16.03 -3.01
N ALA A 255 0.62 16.32 -1.95
CA ALA A 255 0.82 17.66 -1.41
C ALA A 255 1.52 18.61 -2.40
N SER A 256 2.31 18.07 -3.33
CA SER A 256 2.93 18.87 -4.40
C SER A 256 1.93 19.25 -5.50
N ILE A 257 0.92 18.41 -5.73
CA ILE A 257 -0.16 18.61 -6.70
C ILE A 257 -1.23 19.55 -6.15
N SER A 258 -1.55 19.45 -4.84
CA SER A 258 -2.63 20.20 -4.20
C SER A 258 -2.35 21.71 -4.07
N LYS A 259 -1.09 22.15 -4.24
CA LYS A 259 -0.73 23.58 -4.22
C LYS A 259 -1.45 24.35 -5.34
N GLU A 260 -2.13 25.43 -4.98
CA GLU A 260 -2.81 26.34 -5.91
C GLU A 260 -1.81 27.04 -6.83
N ALA A 261 -1.84 26.70 -8.12
CA ALA A 261 -1.14 27.33 -9.25
C ALA A 261 0.40 27.47 -9.11
N PRO A 262 1.15 27.69 -10.20
CA PRO A 262 2.60 27.82 -10.14
C PRO A 262 2.98 29.06 -9.32
N ARG A 263 4.09 28.95 -8.55
CA ARG A 263 4.75 30.09 -7.91
C ARG A 263 5.11 31.12 -8.99
N GLY A 264 4.21 32.06 -9.28
CA GLY A 264 4.36 33.03 -10.38
C GLY A 264 3.09 33.74 -10.81
N ILE A 265 1.89 33.19 -10.55
CA ILE A 265 0.61 33.85 -10.91
C ILE A 265 -0.06 34.51 -9.68
N ALA A 266 0.17 33.98 -8.47
CA ALA A 266 -0.48 34.48 -7.26
C ALA A 266 -0.04 35.90 -6.83
N SER A 267 1.12 36.41 -7.30
CA SER A 267 1.58 37.76 -6.96
C SER A 267 0.89 38.87 -7.76
N SER A 268 0.22 38.56 -8.88
CA SER A 268 -0.45 39.57 -9.72
C SER A 268 -1.93 39.74 -9.43
N LEU A 269 -2.57 38.80 -8.72
CA LEU A 269 -4.00 38.85 -8.40
C LEU A 269 -4.32 39.44 -7.02
N TRP A 270 -3.32 39.60 -6.15
CA TRP A 270 -3.49 40.09 -4.77
C TRP A 270 -2.77 41.42 -4.48
N ASN A 271 -2.38 42.16 -5.51
CA ASN A 271 -1.79 43.49 -5.34
C ASN A 271 -2.57 44.53 -6.19
N PRO A 272 -3.63 45.16 -5.64
CA PRO A 272 -4.37 46.21 -6.34
C PRO A 272 -3.54 47.48 -6.58
N SER A 273 -2.33 47.57 -6.00
CA SER A 273 -1.57 48.82 -5.89
C SER A 273 -0.59 49.09 -7.04
N ARG A 274 -0.67 48.35 -8.15
CA ARG A 274 0.09 48.65 -9.37
C ARG A 274 -0.84 48.59 -10.59
N ARG A 275 -1.74 49.56 -10.67
CA ARG A 275 -2.29 50.07 -11.94
C ARG A 275 -2.12 51.58 -11.93
N ASP A 276 -1.00 52.00 -12.55
CA ASP A 276 -0.74 53.24 -13.30
C ASP A 276 -0.87 54.59 -12.57
N PRO A 277 -0.18 55.66 -13.05
CA PRO A 277 -0.17 56.12 -14.45
C PRO A 277 0.96 55.59 -15.33
#